data_AF-A0A6N7XI01-F1
#
_entry.id   AF-A0A6N7XI01-F1
#
_cell.length_a   1.000
_cell.length_b   1.000
_cell.length_c   1.000
_cell.angle_alpha   90.00
_cell.angle_beta   90.00
_cell.angle_gamma   90.00
#
_symmetry.space_group_name_H-M   'P 1'
#
loop_
_entity.id
_entity.type
_entity.pdbx_description
1 polymer ?
#
loop_
_entity_poly.entity_id
_entity_poly.type
_entity_poly.pdbx_seq_one_letter_code
_entity_poly.pdbx_strand_id
1 'polypeptide(L)'
;MVKNYVLYFYYHKKLYTGILEPYLPQWLRRGGYHPHMTVGKINSGDDYEVAILKVKDINHTFETIVDKVTIEIMDENQDSIIEMAIELK
;
A
#
# COMPACT_ATOMS: atom_id res chain seq x y z
N MET A 1 4.99 -20.87 -6.36
CA MET A 1 5.08 -19.56 -5.69
C MET A 1 3.95 -18.67 -6.20
N VAL A 2 2.70 -18.86 -5.73
CA VAL A 2 1.48 -18.13 -6.23
C VAL A 2 0.48 -17.82 -5.09
N LYS A 3 0.79 -18.14 -3.83
CA LYS A 3 -0.22 -18.14 -2.75
C LYS A 3 -0.50 -16.78 -2.11
N ASN A 4 0.43 -15.81 -2.16
CA ASN A 4 0.33 -14.57 -1.39
C ASN A 4 -0.47 -13.45 -2.06
N TYR A 5 -0.46 -13.34 -3.40
CA TYR A 5 -1.18 -12.28 -4.11
C TYR A 5 -2.70 -12.36 -3.88
N VAL A 6 -3.25 -13.58 -3.81
CA VAL A 6 -4.70 -13.81 -3.63
C VAL A 6 -5.21 -13.20 -2.31
N LEU A 7 -4.37 -13.14 -1.28
CA LEU A 7 -4.76 -12.72 0.07
C LEU A 7 -4.93 -11.18 0.17
N TYR A 8 -4.02 -10.40 -0.41
CA TYR A 8 -4.12 -8.93 -0.39
C TYR A 8 -5.34 -8.42 -1.16
N PHE A 9 -5.61 -8.98 -2.34
CA PHE A 9 -6.81 -8.66 -3.11
C PHE A 9 -8.09 -9.02 -2.35
N TYR A 10 -8.07 -10.12 -1.59
CA TYR A 10 -9.20 -10.51 -0.76
C TYR A 10 -9.46 -9.51 0.36
N TYR A 11 -8.45 -9.18 1.17
CA TYR A 11 -8.61 -8.23 2.27
C TYR A 11 -8.94 -6.83 1.77
N HIS A 12 -8.35 -6.38 0.67
CA HIS A 12 -8.69 -5.12 0.02
C HIS A 12 -10.18 -5.06 -0.36
N LYS A 13 -10.72 -6.12 -0.98
CA LYS A 13 -12.15 -6.18 -1.31
C LYS A 13 -13.03 -6.21 -0.07
N LYS A 14 -12.60 -6.89 0.99
CA LYS A 14 -13.34 -6.96 2.26
C LYS A 14 -13.34 -5.63 3.02
N LEU A 15 -12.27 -4.85 2.92
CA LEU A 15 -12.17 -3.53 3.54
C LEU A 15 -13.32 -2.62 3.10
N TYR A 16 -13.68 -2.64 1.83
CA TYR A 16 -14.74 -1.79 1.27
C TYR A 16 -16.13 -2.46 1.29
N THR A 17 -16.45 -3.15 2.38
CA THR A 17 -17.80 -3.68 2.64
C THR A 17 -18.41 -3.00 3.87
N GLY A 18 -19.74 -3.02 3.99
CA GLY A 18 -20.44 -2.46 5.14
C GLY A 18 -20.22 -0.95 5.27
N ILE A 19 -19.81 -0.49 6.46
CA ILE A 19 -19.66 0.95 6.75
C ILE A 19 -18.62 1.66 5.87
N LEU A 20 -17.67 0.92 5.30
CA LEU A 20 -16.60 1.48 4.45
C LEU A 20 -16.93 1.42 2.95
N GLU A 21 -18.01 0.76 2.54
CA GLU A 21 -18.42 0.67 1.13
C GLU A 21 -18.59 2.04 0.44
N PRO A 22 -19.19 3.06 1.07
CA PRO A 22 -19.33 4.39 0.45
C PRO A 22 -17.99 5.08 0.18
N TYR A 23 -16.94 4.68 0.88
CA TYR A 23 -15.61 5.29 0.82
C TYR A 23 -14.70 4.64 -0.21
N LEU A 24 -15.16 3.68 -1.01
CA LEU A 24 -14.39 3.09 -2.10
C LEU A 24 -14.27 4.09 -3.27
N PRO A 25 -13.09 4.70 -3.50
CA PRO A 25 -12.96 5.76 -4.47
C PRO A 25 -13.11 5.26 -5.92
N GLN A 26 -13.64 6.12 -6.79
CA GLN A 26 -13.94 5.75 -8.18
C GLN A 26 -12.71 5.33 -8.98
N TRP A 27 -11.55 5.97 -8.74
CA TRP A 27 -10.29 5.63 -9.41
C TRP A 27 -9.86 4.19 -9.10
N LEU A 28 -10.09 3.71 -7.87
CA LEU A 28 -9.75 2.36 -7.45
C LEU A 28 -10.72 1.32 -8.02
N ARG A 29 -12.00 1.69 -8.17
CA ARG A 29 -13.00 0.83 -8.83
C ARG A 29 -12.64 0.54 -10.30
N ARG A 30 -12.01 1.49 -10.99
CA ARG A 30 -11.67 1.39 -12.41
C ARG A 30 -10.24 0.89 -12.65
N GLY A 31 -9.29 1.36 -11.86
CA GLY A 31 -7.86 1.07 -12.02
C GLY A 31 -7.41 -0.24 -11.41
N GLY A 32 -8.16 -0.79 -10.45
CA GLY A 32 -7.75 -1.98 -9.72
C GLY A 32 -6.72 -1.67 -8.63
N TYR A 33 -6.61 -2.62 -7.71
CA TYR A 33 -5.69 -2.52 -6.58
C TYR A 33 -4.30 -3.03 -6.97
N HIS A 34 -3.29 -2.21 -6.76
CA HIS A 34 -1.89 -2.55 -7.02
C HIS A 34 -1.12 -2.49 -5.70
N PRO A 35 -1.01 -3.62 -4.96
CA PRO A 35 -0.25 -3.63 -3.72
C PRO A 35 1.22 -3.29 -4.02
N HIS A 36 1.73 -2.25 -3.38
CA HIS A 36 3.09 -1.77 -3.53
C HIS A 36 3.61 -1.22 -2.20
N MET A 37 4.92 -1.08 -2.09
CA MET A 37 5.60 -0.41 -0.99
C MET A 37 6.29 0.84 -1.54
N THR A 38 5.96 2.00 -0.98
CA THR A 38 6.65 3.25 -1.34
C THR A 38 8.05 3.24 -0.76
N VAL A 39 9.07 3.35 -1.62
CA VAL A 39 10.49 3.37 -1.22
C VAL A 39 11.12 4.77 -1.23
N GLY A 40 10.36 5.79 -1.61
CA GLY A 40 10.81 7.18 -1.63
C GLY A 40 9.73 8.14 -2.12
N LYS A 41 9.92 9.43 -1.84
CA LYS A 41 9.08 10.54 -2.30
C LYS A 41 9.96 11.52 -3.06
N ILE A 42 9.56 11.84 -4.29
CA ILE A 42 10.37 12.62 -5.22
C ILE A 42 9.62 13.91 -5.58
N ASN A 43 10.33 15.04 -5.60
CA ASN A 43 9.74 16.37 -5.74
C ASN A 43 9.99 17.02 -7.11
N SER A 44 10.78 16.38 -7.99
CA SER A 44 11.09 16.88 -9.33
C SER A 44 11.20 15.74 -10.35
N GLY A 45 11.01 16.05 -11.63
CA GLY A 45 11.20 15.07 -12.72
C GLY A 45 12.66 14.61 -12.83
N ASP A 46 13.62 15.51 -12.63
CA ASP A 46 15.04 15.18 -12.71
C ASP A 46 15.46 14.20 -11.61
N ASP A 47 14.99 14.41 -10.38
CA ASP A 47 15.22 13.47 -9.28
C ASP A 47 14.58 12.11 -9.52
N TYR A 48 13.44 12.08 -10.23
CA TYR A 48 12.74 10.85 -10.60
C TYR A 48 13.58 10.01 -11.56
N GLU A 49 14.08 10.62 -12.63
CA GLU A 49 14.95 9.93 -13.60
C GLU A 49 16.21 9.39 -12.93
N VAL A 50 16.85 10.18 -12.06
CA VAL A 50 18.02 9.74 -11.31
C VAL A 50 17.69 8.57 -10.37
N ALA A 51 16.56 8.62 -9.68
CA ALA A 51 16.12 7.53 -8.80
C ALA A 51 15.88 6.24 -9.58
N ILE A 52 15.16 6.31 -10.72
CA ILE A 52 14.91 5.15 -11.58
C ILE A 52 16.22 4.54 -12.07
N LEU A 53 17.16 5.35 -12.55
CA LEU A 53 18.46 4.87 -13.01
C LEU A 53 19.27 4.17 -11.91
N LYS A 54 19.09 4.57 -10.65
CA LYS A 54 19.75 3.92 -9.49
C LYS A 54 19.11 2.59 -9.12
N VAL A 55 17.80 2.44 -9.27
CA VAL A 55 17.07 1.26 -8.79
C VAL A 55 16.73 0.25 -9.89
N LYS A 56 16.82 0.61 -11.17
CA LYS A 56 16.43 -0.24 -12.31
C LYS A 56 17.11 -1.61 -12.34
N ASP A 57 18.34 -1.70 -11.81
CA ASP A 57 19.15 -2.92 -11.84
C ASP A 57 19.04 -3.73 -10.53
N ILE A 58 18.22 -3.27 -9.56
CA ILE A 58 17.96 -4.02 -8.33
C ILE A 58 17.07 -5.22 -8.67
N ASN A 59 17.66 -6.41 -8.64
CA ASN A 59 16.97 -7.67 -8.84
C ASN A 59 16.90 -8.51 -7.55
N HIS A 60 16.61 -7.85 -6.42
CA HIS A 60 16.51 -8.50 -5.12
C HIS A 60 15.07 -8.94 -4.85
N THR A 61 14.93 -10.10 -4.22
CA THR A 61 13.64 -10.57 -3.70
C THR A 61 13.58 -10.30 -2.21
N PHE A 62 12.52 -9.62 -1.78
CA PHE A 62 12.22 -9.36 -0.39
C PHE A 62 10.99 -10.16 0.00
N GLU A 63 11.08 -10.87 1.12
CA GLU A 63 9.97 -11.64 1.68
C GLU A 63 9.76 -11.22 3.12
N THR A 64 8.50 -11.09 3.51
CA THR A 64 8.10 -10.77 4.88
C THR A 64 6.75 -11.41 5.19
N ILE A 65 6.41 -11.45 6.46
CA ILE A 65 5.11 -11.88 6.96
C ILE A 65 4.40 -10.64 7.49
N VAL A 66 3.14 -10.45 7.09
CA VAL A 66 2.28 -9.42 7.70
C VAL A 66 1.64 -10.05 8.92
N ASP A 67 2.01 -9.57 10.10
CA ASP A 67 1.52 -10.01 11.40
C ASP A 67 0.60 -8.99 12.07
N LYS A 68 0.42 -7.80 11.48
CA LYS A 68 -0.38 -6.73 12.06
C LYS A 68 -0.98 -5.79 11.01
N VAL A 69 -2.18 -5.28 11.30
CA VAL A 69 -2.84 -4.22 10.54
C VAL A 69 -3.14 -3.05 11.48
N THR A 70 -2.80 -1.83 11.06
CA THR A 70 -3.10 -0.60 11.80
C THR A 70 -4.22 0.18 11.12
N ILE A 71 -5.00 0.90 11.92
CA ILE A 71 -5.87 1.99 11.48
C ILE A 71 -5.18 3.28 11.91
N GLU A 72 -4.98 4.17 10.95
CA GLU A 72 -4.24 5.41 11.15
C GLU A 72 -5.08 6.61 10.69
N ILE A 73 -4.99 7.71 11.45
CA ILE A 73 -5.48 9.02 11.03
C ILE A 73 -4.29 9.84 10.57
N MET A 74 -4.40 10.40 9.37
CA MET A 74 -3.39 11.26 8.78
C MET A 74 -3.82 12.72 8.90
N ASP A 75 -2.88 13.59 9.26
CA ASP A 75 -3.08 15.04 9.25
C ASP A 75 -2.74 15.68 7.90
N GLU A 76 -2.84 17.01 7.83
CA GLU A 76 -2.54 17.79 6.63
C GLU A 76 -1.06 17.75 6.20
N ASN A 77 -0.15 17.46 7.15
CA ASN A 77 1.28 17.34 6.91
C ASN A 77 1.69 15.92 6.48
N GLN A 78 0.74 15.00 6.39
CA GLN A 78 0.95 13.56 6.13
C GLN A 78 1.60 12.83 7.31
N ASP A 79 1.59 13.44 8.49
CA ASP A 79 1.94 12.74 9.73
C ASP A 79 0.75 11.86 10.13
N SER A 80 1.03 10.68 10.69
CA SER A 80 -0.02 9.73 11.09
C SER A 80 0.05 9.37 12.57
N ILE A 81 -1.13 9.15 13.14
CA ILE A 81 -1.32 8.60 14.50
C ILE A 81 -2.04 7.27 14.37
N ILE A 82 -1.51 6.24 15.05
CA ILE A 82 -2.14 4.92 15.12
C ILE A 82 -3.32 4.99 16.08
N GLU A 83 -4.53 4.82 15.56
CA GLU A 83 -5.77 4.75 16.35
C GLU A 83 -6.05 3.35 16.87
N MET A 84 -5.71 2.33 16.06
CA MET A 84 -5.97 0.94 16.39
C MET A 84 -4.92 0.04 15.75
N ALA A 85 -4.60 -1.06 16.42
CA ALA A 85 -3.79 -2.14 15.89
C ALA A 85 -4.50 -3.48 16.06
N ILE A 86 -4.44 -4.32 15.03
CA ILE A 86 -5.03 -5.64 14.98
C ILE A 86 -3.92 -6.62 14.62
N GLU A 87 -3.56 -7.49 15.57
CA GLU A 87 -2.63 -8.58 15.34
C GLU A 87 -3.28 -9.66 14.46
N LEU A 88 -2.59 -10.10 13.41
CA LEU A 88 -2.96 -11.19 12.52
C LEU A 88 -2.33 -12.49 13.06
N LYS A 89 -3.18 -13.45 13.42
CA LYS A 89 -2.78 -14.77 13.93
C LYS A 89 -2.48 -15.76 12.82
#